data_AF-A0A917V7V0-F1
#
_entry.id   AF-A0A917V7V0-F1
#
_cell.length_a   1.000
_cell.length_b   1.000
_cell.length_c   1.000
_cell.angle_alpha   90.00
_cell.angle_beta   90.00
_cell.angle_gamma   90.00
#
_symmetry.space_group_name_H-M   'P 1'
#
loop_
_entity.id
_entity.type
_entity.pdbx_description
1 polymer ?
#
loop_
_entity_poly.entity_id
_entity_poly.type
_entity_poly.pdbx_seq_one_letter_code
_entity_poly.pdbx_strand_id
1 'polypeptide(L)' 'MELEVGALTGAGYGEKSAERVVQRNGYRDRDRETRAGTVELRIPKLRKGSYFPGFLEPRRMAEKALTAVIQMG' A
#
# COMPACT_ATOMS: atom_id res chain seq x y z
N MET A 1 -5.08 1.72 -4.68
CA MET A 1 -4.01 0.72 -4.46
C MET A 1 -3.17 0.45 -5.71
N GLU A 2 -3.67 -0.21 -6.77
CA GLU A 2 -2.82 -0.58 -7.91
C GLU A 2 -2.09 0.59 -8.57
N LEU A 3 -2.79 1.72 -8.77
CA LEU A 3 -2.19 2.94 -9.32
C LEU A 3 -1.12 3.54 -8.39
N GLU A 4 -1.42 3.67 -7.10
CA GLU A 4 -0.46 4.19 -6.10
C GLU A 4 0.80 3.33 -6.05
N VAL A 5 0.63 2.00 -6.01
CA VAL A 5 1.77 1.09 -5.95
C VAL A 5 2.52 1.07 -7.27
N GLY A 6 1.82 1.16 -8.41
CA GLY A 6 2.45 1.31 -9.73
C GLY A 6 3.35 2.55 -9.80
N ALA A 7 2.90 3.67 -9.25
CA ALA A 7 3.72 4.88 -9.12
C ALA A 7 4.93 4.68 -8.20
N LEU A 8 4.77 3.96 -7.08
CA LEU A 8 5.87 3.63 -6.17
C LEU A 8 6.87 2.63 -6.78
N THR A 9 6.42 1.71 -7.64
CA THR A 9 7.25 0.67 -8.25
C THR A 9 7.83 1.08 -9.60
N GLY A 10 7.33 2.15 -10.22
CA GLY A 10 7.68 2.58 -11.59
C GLY A 10 7.14 1.63 -12.67
N ALA A 11 6.19 0.76 -12.32
CA ALA A 11 5.65 -0.27 -13.22
C ALA A 11 4.39 -0.92 -12.64
N GLY A 12 3.47 -1.33 -13.48
CA GLY A 12 2.31 -2.14 -13.10
C GLY A 12 2.67 -3.54 -12.58
N TYR A 13 1.67 -4.26 -12.06
CA TYR A 13 1.85 -5.66 -11.65
C TYR A 13 2.18 -6.55 -12.84
N GLY A 14 3.25 -7.33 -12.76
CA GLY A 14 3.66 -8.26 -13.81
C GLY A 14 4.19 -7.63 -15.10
N GLU A 15 4.13 -6.31 -15.23
CA GLU A 15 4.64 -5.57 -16.39
C GLU A 15 6.16 -5.73 -16.53
N LYS A 16 6.72 -5.73 -17.74
CA LYS A 16 8.17 -5.61 -17.93
C LYS A 16 8.48 -4.15 -18.22
N SER A 17 9.13 -3.46 -17.28
CA SER A 17 9.54 -2.07 -17.44
C SER A 17 10.98 -1.90 -16.96
N ALA A 18 11.76 -1.14 -17.73
CA ALA A 18 13.11 -0.73 -17.35
C ALA A 18 13.12 0.30 -16.21
N GLU A 19 12.01 1.01 -16.02
CA GLU A 19 11.83 2.03 -14.97
C GLU A 19 11.47 1.41 -13.61
N ARG A 20 11.33 0.08 -13.53
CA ARG A 20 10.95 -0.58 -12.29
C ARG A 20 12.04 -0.42 -11.23
N VAL A 21 11.67 0.19 -10.11
CA VAL A 21 12.57 0.41 -8.97
C VAL A 21 12.38 -0.58 -7.82
N VAL A 22 11.19 -1.18 -7.68
CA VAL A 22 10.95 -2.21 -6.65
C VAL A 22 9.93 -3.24 -7.12
N GLN A 23 10.09 -4.47 -6.64
CA GLN A 23 9.20 -5.59 -6.94
C GLN A 23 8.17 -5.80 -5.84
N ARG A 24 7.00 -6.29 -6.22
CA ARG A 24 5.96 -6.76 -5.30
C ARG A 24 6.24 -8.20 -4.85
N ASN A 25 5.77 -8.57 -3.66
CA ASN A 25 5.95 -9.92 -3.10
C ASN A 25 4.67 -10.44 -2.44
N GLY A 26 3.61 -10.55 -3.25
CA GLY A 26 2.31 -11.01 -2.80
C GLY A 26 1.55 -9.94 -1.99
N TYR A 27 0.61 -10.41 -1.18
CA TYR A 27 -0.35 -9.56 -0.47
C TYR A 27 -0.43 -9.93 1.01
N ARG A 28 -0.90 -9.00 1.83
CA ARG A 28 -1.35 -9.26 3.19
C ARG A 28 -2.83 -8.94 3.27
N ASP A 29 -3.61 -9.89 3.79
CA ASP A 29 -5.05 -9.72 3.91
C ASP A 29 -5.37 -8.87 5.15
N ARG A 30 -6.41 -8.05 5.06
CA ARG A 30 -6.85 -7.16 6.12
C ARG A 30 -8.34 -6.86 6.01
N ASP A 31 -9.04 -7.14 7.08
CA ASP A 31 -10.43 -6.73 7.21
C ASP A 31 -10.57 -5.22 7.45
N ARG A 32 -11.52 -4.64 6.74
CA ARG A 32 -12.01 -3.29 6.94
C ARG A 32 -13.52 -3.32 7.18
N GLU A 33 -13.94 -2.82 8.33
CA GLU A 33 -15.35 -2.60 8.61
C GLU A 33 -15.87 -1.41 7.80
N THR A 34 -17.02 -1.60 7.17
CA THR A 34 -17.75 -0.56 6.45
C THR A 34 -19.22 -0.60 6.88
N ARG A 35 -19.99 0.42 6.52
CA ARG A 35 -21.44 0.44 6.79
C ARG A 35 -22.18 -0.74 6.14
N ALA A 36 -21.66 -1.28 5.05
CA ALA A 36 -22.24 -2.43 4.34
C ALA A 36 -21.74 -3.79 4.87
N GLY A 37 -20.92 -3.79 5.93
CA GLY A 37 -20.28 -4.99 6.49
C GLY A 37 -18.76 -4.99 6.33
N THR A 38 -18.15 -6.12 6.67
CA THR A 38 -16.70 -6.33 6.60
C THR A 38 -16.26 -6.61 5.17
N VAL A 39 -15.25 -5.89 4.72
CA VAL A 39 -14.59 -6.10 3.42
C VAL A 39 -13.17 -6.60 3.66
N GLU A 40 -12.84 -7.75 3.09
CA GLU A 40 -11.47 -8.25 3.08
C GLU A 40 -10.64 -7.52 2.02
N LEU A 41 -9.56 -6.85 2.44
CA LEU A 41 -8.67 -6.12 1.57
C LEU A 41 -7.35 -6.86 1.41
N ARG A 42 -6.85 -6.94 0.17
CA ARG A 42 -5.54 -7.51 -0.15
C ARG A 42 -4.53 -6.40 -0.35
N ILE A 43 -3.75 -6.08 0.69
CA ILE A 43 -2.76 -5.00 0.63
C ILE A 43 -1.46 -5.52 -0.01
N PRO A 44 -0.96 -4.92 -1.11
CA PRO A 44 0.29 -5.33 -1.75
C PRO A 44 1.50 -5.21 -0.82
N LYS A 45 2.38 -6.22 -0.84
CA LYS A 45 3.68 -6.19 -0.17
C LYS A 45 4.77 -5.79 -1.16
N LEU A 46 5.67 -4.91 -0.75
CA LEU A 46 6.88 -4.56 -1.51
C LEU A 46 8.08 -5.37 -0.98
N ARG A 47 9.01 -5.75 -1.86
CA ARG A 47 10.27 -6.42 -1.47
C ARG A 47 11.20 -5.50 -0.68
N LYS A 48 11.11 -4.19 -0.92
CA LYS A 48 11.86 -3.14 -0.22
C LYS A 48 10.93 -1.96 0.06
N GLY A 49 11.04 -1.37 1.24
CA GLY A 49 10.12 -0.33 1.71
C GLY A 49 8.77 -0.87 2.16
N SER A 50 7.85 0.03 2.49
CA SER A 50 6.48 -0.31 2.90
C SER A 50 5.47 0.42 2.00
N TYR A 51 4.34 -0.23 1.77
CA TYR A 51 3.15 0.41 1.20
C TYR A 51 2.01 0.25 2.19
N PHE A 52 1.28 1.35 2.40
CA PHE A 52 0.06 1.36 3.19
C PHE A 52 -0.98 2.25 2.52
N PRO A 53 -2.21 1.76 2.27
CA PRO A 53 -3.23 2.55 1.60
C PRO A 53 -3.66 3.74 2.45
N GLY A 54 -3.66 4.95 1.88
CA GLY A 54 -3.99 6.18 2.62
C GLY A 54 -5.43 6.26 3.13
N PHE A 55 -6.35 5.44 2.60
CA PHE A 55 -7.75 5.37 3.05
C PHE A 55 -7.97 4.44 4.25
N LEU A 56 -6.90 3.81 4.75
CA LEU A 56 -6.92 3.03 5.98
C LEU A 56 -6.24 3.83 7.09
N GLU A 57 -6.75 3.70 8.31
CA GLU A 57 -6.01 4.20 9.47
C GLU A 57 -4.83 3.26 9.78
N PRO A 58 -3.63 3.82 10.02
CA PRO A 58 -2.49 3.04 10.47
C PRO A 58 -2.71 2.46 11.87
N ARG A 59 -2.39 1.17 12.05
CA ARG A 59 -2.63 0.48 13.34
C ARG A 59 -1.51 0.72 14.33
N ARG A 60 -0.27 0.96 13.86
CA ARG A 60 0.89 1.18 14.73
C ARG A 60 1.23 2.66 14.85
N MET A 61 1.66 3.10 16.03
CA MET A 61 2.06 4.50 16.26
C MET A 61 3.17 4.96 15.29
N ALA A 62 4.13 4.09 14.98
CA ALA A 62 5.17 4.39 14.00
C ALA A 62 4.61 4.64 12.58
N GLU A 63 3.56 3.91 12.20
CA GLU A 63 2.89 4.14 10.91
C GLU A 63 2.05 5.43 10.96
N LYS A 64 1.39 5.73 12.09
CA LYS A 64 0.64 6.99 12.29
C LYS A 64 1.56 8.22 12.18
N ALA A 65 2.74 8.17 12.80
CA ALA A 65 3.73 9.25 12.71
C ALA A 65 4.22 9.45 11.28
N LEU A 66 4.49 8.36 10.55
CA LEU A 66 4.90 8.43 9.15
C LEU A 66 3.80 9.03 8.24
N THR A 67 2.54 8.59 8.41
CA THR A 67 1.42 9.14 7.64
C THR A 67 1.16 10.61 7.97
N ALA A 68 1.22 11.00 9.24
CA ALA A 68 1.06 12.40 9.65
C ALA A 68 2.12 13.32 9.01
N VAL A 69 3.38 12.89 8.96
CA VAL A 69 4.46 13.66 8.31
C VAL A 69 4.23 13.80 6.79
N ILE A 70 3.68 12.77 6.14
CA ILE A 70 3.38 12.80 4.70
C ILE A 70 2.13 13.64 4.39
N GLN A 71 1.13 13.66 5.27
CA GLN A 71 -0.12 14.43 5.09
C GLN A 71 0.01 15.92 5.45
N MET A 72 1.02 16.30 6.24
CA MET A 72 1.31 17.69 6.58
C MET A 72 2.21 18.42 5.56
N GLY A 73 2.52 17.77 4.43
CA GLY A 73 3.33 18.33 3.33
C GLY A 73 2.49 18.79 2.14
#